data_AF-A0A821XWQ8-F1
#
_entry.id   AF-A0A821XWQ8-F1
#
_cell.length_a   1.000
_cell.length_b   1.000
_cell.length_c   1.000
_cell.angle_alpha   90.00
_cell.angle_beta   90.00
_cell.angle_gamma   90.00
#
_symmetry.space_group_name_H-M   'P 1'
#
loop_
_entity.id
_entity.type
_entity.pdbx_description
1 polymer ?
#
loop_
_entity_poly.entity_id
_entity_poly.type
_entity_poly.pdbx_seq_one_letter_code
_entity_poly.pdbx_strand_id
1 'polypeptide(L)'
;MLEQFKNKYPELKNLKIHGFSGGGAALQRGGGRVTEVAHNHGRVARYFHAKTMGPSLLTIQGHQMQILFSPSSIALNTLESLVAQNLHARAQTELKPNGEHYVLPHNDKAQNSGNYNFNQLFANAPWVSVILGNLSSRPSKRGGISSINENITVIIYSIIILSYLFKIYLRGDTPKLLNNRAITVERVSAHSGTHFLNYLSVSEGLKSLNYDELHDMYHCSKSCRDFMRNTALSLHMTDFDIAWLTMI
;
A
#
# COMPACT_ATOMS: atom_id res chain seq x y z
N MET A 1 20.04 -9.83 -17.38
CA MET A 1 19.16 -8.78 -17.96
C MET A 1 19.85 -7.41 -18.01
N LEU A 2 20.26 -6.81 -16.88
CA LEU A 2 20.90 -5.48 -16.87
C LEU A 2 22.24 -5.46 -17.64
N GLU A 3 23.15 -6.40 -17.35
CA GLU A 3 24.45 -6.50 -18.03
C GLU A 3 24.30 -6.78 -19.53
N GLN A 4 23.30 -7.58 -19.93
CA GLN A 4 22.99 -7.79 -21.35
C GLN A 4 22.54 -6.49 -22.03
N PHE A 5 21.79 -5.63 -21.32
CA PHE A 5 21.38 -4.33 -21.82
C PHE A 5 22.56 -3.37 -21.96
N LYS A 6 23.47 -3.36 -20.98
CA LYS A 6 24.70 -2.55 -21.01
C LYS A 6 25.68 -3.00 -22.09
N ASN A 7 25.80 -4.30 -22.32
CA ASN A 7 26.63 -4.86 -23.39
C ASN A 7 26.08 -4.50 -24.78
N LYS A 8 24.76 -4.37 -24.90
CA LYS A 8 24.09 -3.99 -26.16
C LYS A 8 24.16 -2.47 -26.43
N TYR A 9 24.17 -1.64 -25.39
CA TYR A 9 24.16 -0.18 -25.47
C TYR A 9 25.31 0.42 -24.62
N PRO A 10 26.52 0.58 -25.19
CA PRO A 10 27.72 1.03 -24.47
C PRO A 10 27.57 2.41 -23.82
N GLU A 11 26.75 3.30 -24.40
CA GLU A 11 26.39 4.60 -23.84
C GLU A 11 25.66 4.49 -22.49
N LEU A 12 25.04 3.34 -22.21
CA LEU A 12 24.34 3.03 -20.97
C LEU A 12 25.21 2.30 -19.93
N LYS A 13 26.54 2.23 -20.12
CA LYS A 13 27.45 1.54 -19.17
C LYS A 13 27.29 1.99 -17.72
N ASN A 14 26.98 3.28 -17.52
CA ASN A 14 26.82 3.92 -16.21
C ASN A 14 25.38 3.82 -15.65
N LEU A 15 24.48 3.11 -16.33
CA LEU A 15 23.09 2.98 -15.90
C LEU A 15 23.00 2.26 -14.56
N LYS A 16 22.25 2.86 -13.63
CA LYS A 16 21.97 2.32 -12.29
C LYS A 16 20.48 2.05 -12.18
N ILE A 17 20.14 0.96 -11.52
CA ILE A 17 18.75 0.64 -11.20
C ILE A 17 18.38 1.34 -9.89
N HIS A 18 17.21 1.98 -9.88
CA HIS A 18 16.65 2.59 -8.68
C HIS A 18 15.37 1.83 -8.30
N GLY A 19 15.27 1.43 -7.03
CA GLY A 19 14.02 0.90 -6.51
C GLY A 19 13.05 2.06 -6.23
N PHE A 20 11.88 2.05 -6.86
CA PHE A 20 10.81 3.01 -6.58
C PHE A 20 9.70 2.34 -5.76
N SER A 21 9.37 2.95 -4.63
CA SER A 21 8.35 2.48 -3.69
C SER A 21 7.15 3.42 -3.72
N GLY A 22 6.10 3.01 -4.43
CA GLY A 22 4.83 3.74 -4.53
C GLY A 22 3.97 3.68 -3.27
N GLY A 23 2.91 4.48 -3.23
CA GLY A 23 1.97 4.66 -2.11
C GLY A 23 1.48 3.36 -1.43
N GLY A 24 1.45 3.32 -0.09
CA GLY A 24 0.81 2.27 0.72
C GLY A 24 1.73 1.14 1.22
N ALA A 25 3.01 1.16 0.85
CA ALA A 25 3.99 0.19 1.36
C ALA A 25 4.39 0.48 2.83
N ALA A 26 4.76 -0.55 3.59
CA ALA A 26 5.21 -0.40 4.99
C ALA A 26 6.39 0.57 5.14
N LEU A 27 7.22 0.70 4.09
CA LEU A 27 8.23 1.74 3.86
C LEU A 27 7.82 3.20 4.14
N GLN A 28 6.52 3.54 4.07
CA GLN A 28 6.06 4.92 4.00
C GLN A 28 5.56 5.49 5.32
N ARG A 29 5.48 4.68 6.37
CA ARG A 29 4.87 5.09 7.65
C ARG A 29 5.70 6.10 8.44
N GLY A 30 6.93 6.36 8.01
CA GLY A 30 7.86 7.30 8.62
C GLY A 30 8.19 6.99 10.08
N GLY A 31 8.87 7.92 10.74
CA GLY A 31 9.48 7.68 12.05
C GLY A 31 10.52 6.55 12.01
N GLY A 32 10.71 5.84 13.14
CA GLY A 32 11.68 4.73 13.24
C GLY A 32 11.40 3.50 12.36
N ARG A 33 10.41 3.56 11.45
CA ARG A 33 9.93 2.42 10.63
C ARG A 33 10.12 2.59 9.13
N VAL A 34 10.97 3.51 8.67
CA VAL A 34 11.41 3.62 7.25
C VAL A 34 12.36 2.46 6.84
N THR A 35 12.19 1.30 7.48
CA THR A 35 13.24 0.33 7.73
C THR A 35 13.35 -0.75 6.66
N GLU A 36 12.51 -0.74 5.62
CA GLU A 36 12.52 -1.75 4.56
C GLU A 36 13.30 -1.33 3.30
N VAL A 37 13.95 -0.15 3.30
CA VAL A 37 14.67 0.37 2.11
C VAL A 37 15.74 -0.62 1.65
N ALA A 38 16.49 -1.19 2.60
CA ALA A 38 17.47 -2.23 2.32
C ALA A 38 16.83 -3.48 1.70
N HIS A 39 15.70 -3.94 2.25
CA HIS A 39 15.00 -5.10 1.72
C HIS A 39 14.47 -4.90 0.31
N ASN A 40 13.83 -3.76 0.04
CA ASN A 40 13.34 -3.47 -1.30
C ASN A 40 14.50 -3.35 -2.30
N HIS A 41 15.56 -2.63 -1.94
CA HIS A 41 16.77 -2.58 -2.77
C HIS A 41 17.36 -3.97 -3.03
N GLY A 42 17.40 -4.80 -2.01
CA GLY A 42 17.84 -6.17 -2.09
C GLY A 42 17.03 -7.02 -3.06
N ARG A 43 15.70 -6.96 -2.96
CA ARG A 43 14.78 -7.66 -3.86
C ARG A 43 14.93 -7.19 -5.30
N VAL A 44 15.00 -5.87 -5.52
CA VAL A 44 15.21 -5.29 -6.86
C VAL A 44 16.58 -5.69 -7.41
N ALA A 45 17.63 -5.62 -6.60
CA ALA A 45 18.97 -6.05 -6.98
C ALA A 45 19.01 -7.53 -7.37
N ARG A 46 18.35 -8.39 -6.58
CA ARG A 46 18.25 -9.83 -6.87
C ARG A 46 17.47 -10.10 -8.16
N TYR A 47 16.31 -9.46 -8.34
CA TYR A 47 15.46 -9.63 -9.51
C TYR A 47 16.17 -9.23 -10.82
N PHE A 48 16.93 -8.13 -10.80
CA PHE A 48 17.65 -7.64 -11.98
C PHE A 48 19.09 -8.14 -12.09
N HIS A 49 19.56 -8.95 -11.13
CA HIS A 49 20.97 -9.33 -10.96
C HIS A 49 21.90 -8.10 -10.99
N ALA A 50 21.50 -7.03 -10.30
CA ALA A 50 22.24 -5.78 -10.26
C ALA A 50 23.36 -5.87 -9.21
N LYS A 51 24.59 -5.58 -9.64
CA LYS A 51 25.76 -5.47 -8.74
C LYS A 51 25.78 -4.14 -7.98
N THR A 52 25.17 -3.10 -8.55
CA THR A 52 25.08 -1.77 -7.95
C THR A 52 23.67 -1.20 -8.11
N MET A 53 23.18 -0.55 -7.05
CA MET A 53 21.89 0.11 -6.99
C MET A 53 22.08 1.61 -6.80
N GLY A 54 21.17 2.40 -7.35
CA GLY A 54 21.04 3.82 -7.02
C GLY A 54 20.31 4.04 -5.69
N PRO A 55 20.18 5.30 -5.22
CA PRO A 55 19.35 5.63 -4.06
C PRO A 55 17.89 5.19 -4.25
N SER A 56 17.25 4.86 -3.12
CA SER A 56 15.85 4.46 -3.10
C SER A 56 14.96 5.67 -3.31
N LEU A 57 13.91 5.48 -4.10
CA LEU A 57 12.88 6.47 -4.31
C LEU A 57 11.61 6.03 -3.59
N LEU A 58 11.02 6.96 -2.85
CA LEU A 58 9.95 6.73 -1.90
C LEU A 58 8.88 7.81 -2.11
N THR A 59 7.62 7.41 -2.24
CA THR A 59 6.49 8.34 -2.09
C THR A 59 6.16 8.53 -0.61
N ILE A 60 6.11 9.77 -0.12
CA ILE A 60 5.46 10.07 1.17
C ILE A 60 3.98 10.31 0.88
N GLN A 61 3.09 9.62 1.59
CA GLN A 61 1.65 9.82 1.38
C GLN A 61 1.23 11.17 1.95
N GLY A 62 0.32 11.88 1.27
CA GLY A 62 -0.09 13.23 1.67
C GLY A 62 -0.59 13.34 3.11
N HIS A 63 -1.29 12.32 3.61
CA HIS A 63 -1.77 12.30 5.00
C HIS A 63 -0.65 12.12 6.04
N GLN A 64 0.52 11.61 5.65
CA GLN A 64 1.68 11.42 6.52
C GLN A 64 2.56 12.67 6.58
N MET A 65 2.46 13.56 5.59
CA MET A 65 3.31 14.76 5.50
C MET A 65 3.29 15.58 6.78
N GLN A 66 2.11 15.80 7.35
CA GLN A 66 1.97 16.57 8.58
C GLN A 66 2.58 15.85 9.79
N ILE A 67 2.38 14.54 9.89
CA ILE A 67 2.93 13.72 10.99
C ILE A 67 4.46 13.72 10.93
N LEU A 68 5.02 13.54 9.74
CA LEU A 68 6.46 13.30 9.55
C LEU A 68 7.28 14.57 9.45
N PHE A 69 6.69 15.66 8.94
CA PHE A 69 7.44 16.87 8.61
C PHE A 69 6.91 18.15 9.27
N SER A 70 5.81 18.11 10.04
CA SER A 70 5.33 19.32 10.72
C SER A 70 6.12 19.62 12.01
N PRO A 71 6.36 18.67 12.93
CA PRO A 71 7.21 18.93 14.08
C PRO A 71 8.69 18.83 13.67
N SER A 72 9.48 19.86 13.96
CA SER A 72 10.89 19.94 13.53
C SER A 72 11.74 18.76 14.02
N SER A 73 11.52 18.30 15.25
CA SER A 73 12.22 17.15 15.82
C SER A 73 11.89 15.84 15.08
N ILE A 74 10.62 15.64 14.71
CA ILE A 74 10.18 14.46 13.96
C ILE A 74 10.68 14.52 12.51
N ALA A 75 10.67 15.72 11.91
CA ALA A 75 11.19 15.94 10.57
C ALA A 75 12.67 15.56 10.47
N LEU A 76 13.48 16.05 11.41
CA LEU A 76 14.91 15.74 11.47
C LEU A 76 15.15 14.22 11.61
N ASN A 77 14.51 13.60 12.59
CA ASN A 77 14.62 12.15 12.82
C ASN A 77 14.16 11.32 11.61
N THR A 78 13.13 11.80 10.88
CA THR A 78 12.64 11.14 9.66
C THR A 78 13.68 11.22 8.55
N LEU A 79 14.30 12.40 8.34
CA LEU A 79 15.36 12.58 7.34
C LEU A 79 16.61 11.75 7.68
N GLU A 80 17.04 11.76 8.94
CA GLU A 80 18.17 10.95 9.41
C GLU A 80 17.91 9.46 9.19
N SER A 81 16.71 8.99 9.54
CA SER A 81 16.31 7.60 9.32
C SER A 81 16.32 7.24 7.83
N LEU A 82 15.82 8.11 6.96
CA LEU A 82 15.83 7.91 5.50
C LEU A 82 17.24 7.79 4.94
N VAL A 83 18.16 8.65 5.38
CA VAL A 83 19.56 8.65 4.96
C VAL A 83 20.25 7.39 5.48
N ALA A 84 20.11 7.07 6.76
CA ALA A 84 20.71 5.89 7.38
C ALA A 84 20.27 4.59 6.70
N GLN A 85 18.99 4.46 6.36
CA GLN A 85 18.46 3.28 5.69
C GLN A 85 18.95 3.16 4.24
N ASN A 86 19.11 4.28 3.52
CA ASN A 86 19.72 4.27 2.18
C ASN A 86 21.20 3.88 2.22
N LEU A 87 21.96 4.39 3.19
CA LEU A 87 23.36 4.03 3.39
C LEU A 87 23.49 2.54 3.73
N HIS A 88 22.66 2.04 4.66
CA HIS A 88 22.64 0.64 5.03
C HIS A 88 22.29 -0.27 3.84
N ALA A 89 21.27 0.10 3.07
CA ALA A 89 20.88 -0.62 1.85
C ALA A 89 22.02 -0.73 0.85
N ARG A 90 22.71 0.39 0.61
CA ARG A 90 23.85 0.45 -0.30
C ARG A 90 25.00 -0.42 0.17
N ALA A 91 25.38 -0.30 1.45
CA ALA A 91 26.44 -1.11 2.04
C ALA A 91 26.13 -2.62 1.91
N GLN A 92 24.88 -3.04 2.16
CA GLN A 92 24.50 -4.45 1.99
C GLN A 92 24.56 -4.92 0.53
N THR A 93 24.14 -4.10 -0.43
CA THR A 93 24.24 -4.46 -1.86
C THR A 93 25.68 -4.52 -2.36
N GLU A 94 26.59 -3.71 -1.81
CA GLU A 94 28.01 -3.71 -2.18
C GLU A 94 28.76 -4.91 -1.57
N LEU A 95 28.44 -5.30 -0.32
CA LEU A 95 29.07 -6.44 0.34
C LEU A 95 28.67 -7.80 -0.24
N LYS A 96 27.43 -7.93 -0.72
CA LYS A 96 26.89 -9.18 -1.30
C LYS A 96 26.20 -8.86 -2.63
N PRO A 97 26.99 -8.61 -3.69
CA PRO A 97 26.44 -8.33 -5.02
C PRO A 97 25.55 -9.51 -5.43
N ASN A 98 24.40 -9.21 -6.05
CA ASN A 98 23.33 -10.14 -6.47
C ASN A 98 22.15 -10.31 -5.47
N GLY A 99 22.20 -9.72 -4.28
CA GLY A 99 21.04 -9.68 -3.39
C GLY A 99 20.61 -11.04 -2.82
N GLU A 100 21.53 -11.99 -2.74
CA GLU A 100 21.26 -13.38 -2.29
C GLU A 100 20.70 -13.48 -0.86
N HIS A 101 20.94 -12.45 -0.04
CA HIS A 101 20.36 -12.29 1.29
C HIS A 101 18.87 -12.03 1.34
N TYR A 102 18.27 -11.67 0.22
CA TYR A 102 16.89 -11.26 0.17
C TYR A 102 16.04 -12.38 -0.37
N VAL A 103 15.18 -12.92 0.49
CA VAL A 103 14.23 -13.99 0.15
C VAL A 103 13.31 -13.49 -0.95
N LEU A 104 13.24 -14.24 -2.06
CA LEU A 104 12.22 -13.99 -3.08
C LEU A 104 10.88 -14.50 -2.56
N PRO A 105 9.77 -13.80 -2.86
CA PRO A 105 8.45 -14.32 -2.55
C PRO A 105 8.29 -15.71 -3.20
N HIS A 106 7.74 -16.66 -2.44
CA HIS A 106 7.40 -17.97 -2.98
C HIS A 106 6.37 -17.77 -4.09
N ASN A 107 6.59 -18.38 -5.26
CA ASN A 107 5.66 -18.36 -6.38
C ASN A 107 4.50 -19.33 -6.11
N ASP A 108 3.82 -19.16 -4.97
CA ASP A 108 2.57 -19.85 -4.77
C ASP A 108 1.52 -19.20 -5.63
N LYS A 109 0.85 -20.03 -6.43
CA LYS A 109 -0.34 -19.64 -7.18
C LYS A 109 -1.32 -19.12 -6.15
N ALA A 110 -1.47 -17.79 -6.09
CA ALA A 110 -2.45 -17.13 -5.24
C ALA A 110 -3.77 -17.90 -5.40
N GLN A 111 -4.21 -18.58 -4.34
CA GLN A 111 -5.46 -19.29 -4.39
C GLN A 111 -6.54 -18.23 -4.58
N ASN A 112 -7.22 -18.28 -5.72
CA ASN A 112 -8.37 -17.46 -6.01
C ASN A 112 -9.53 -17.90 -5.11
N SER A 113 -9.53 -17.47 -3.85
CA SER A 113 -10.68 -17.57 -2.95
C SER A 113 -11.68 -16.47 -3.31
N GLY A 114 -12.24 -16.54 -4.52
CA GLY A 114 -13.23 -15.58 -4.99
C GLY A 114 -14.55 -15.77 -4.24
N ASN A 115 -14.84 -14.90 -3.27
CA ASN A 115 -16.15 -14.88 -2.62
C ASN A 115 -17.06 -13.90 -3.37
N TYR A 116 -18.10 -14.42 -4.03
CA TYR A 116 -19.07 -13.61 -4.78
C TYR A 116 -19.83 -12.61 -3.90
N ASN A 117 -19.93 -12.87 -2.59
CA ASN A 117 -20.59 -12.01 -1.61
C ASN A 117 -19.64 -10.95 -1.03
N PHE A 118 -18.35 -10.97 -1.37
CA PHE A 118 -17.39 -9.98 -0.87
C PHE A 118 -17.83 -8.54 -1.17
N ASN A 119 -18.31 -8.28 -2.39
CA ASN A 119 -18.82 -6.96 -2.76
C ASN A 119 -20.12 -6.61 -2.03
N GLN A 120 -20.93 -7.61 -1.65
CA GLN A 120 -22.17 -7.38 -0.89
C GLN A 120 -21.89 -6.98 0.56
N LEU A 121 -20.82 -7.50 1.17
CA LEU A 121 -20.41 -7.11 2.52
C LEU A 121 -20.08 -5.62 2.62
N PHE A 122 -19.59 -5.01 1.55
CA PHE A 122 -19.32 -3.58 1.50
C PHE A 122 -20.47 -2.78 0.92
N ALA A 123 -21.65 -3.37 0.70
CA ALA A 123 -22.85 -2.65 0.24
C ALA A 123 -23.08 -1.35 1.01
N ASN A 124 -23.09 -1.44 2.34
CA ASN A 124 -23.49 -0.37 3.23
C ASN A 124 -22.31 0.47 3.73
N ALA A 125 -21.09 0.12 3.31
CA ALA A 125 -19.87 0.84 3.67
C ALA A 125 -19.98 2.34 3.29
N PRO A 126 -19.19 3.23 3.91
CA PRO A 126 -19.34 4.68 3.77
C PRO A 126 -18.83 5.23 2.42
N TRP A 127 -19.25 4.64 1.31
CA TRP A 127 -18.89 4.99 -0.07
C TRP A 127 -19.11 6.45 -0.39
N VAL A 128 -20.30 6.97 -0.08
CA VAL A 128 -20.67 8.34 -0.43
C VAL A 128 -19.78 9.32 0.32
N SER A 129 -19.59 9.11 1.62
CA SER A 129 -18.70 9.92 2.45
C SER A 129 -17.25 9.84 1.95
N VAL A 130 -16.79 8.66 1.54
CA VAL A 130 -15.43 8.49 1.01
C VAL A 130 -15.28 9.12 -0.37
N ILE A 131 -16.26 9.00 -1.27
CA ILE A 131 -16.19 9.52 -2.64
C ILE A 131 -16.33 11.05 -2.63
N LEU A 132 -17.30 11.59 -1.90
CA LEU A 132 -17.54 13.04 -1.81
C LEU A 132 -16.52 13.73 -0.89
N GLY A 133 -16.11 13.07 0.20
CA GLY A 133 -15.06 13.55 1.10
C GLY A 133 -13.65 13.37 0.55
N ASN A 134 -13.47 12.62 -0.56
CA ASN A 134 -12.24 12.67 -1.32
C ASN A 134 -12.21 13.97 -2.13
N LEU A 135 -11.78 15.07 -1.49
CA LEU A 135 -11.41 16.34 -2.14
C LEU A 135 -10.15 16.19 -3.03
N SER A 136 -9.85 14.98 -3.50
CA SER A 136 -8.75 14.76 -4.43
C SER A 136 -9.16 15.29 -5.81
N SER A 137 -8.23 15.92 -6.51
CA SER A 137 -8.43 16.42 -7.88
C SER A 137 -8.71 15.32 -8.92
N ARG A 138 -8.74 14.04 -8.51
CA ARG A 138 -8.90 12.89 -9.38
C ARG A 138 -10.17 12.10 -9.05
N PRO A 139 -10.89 11.58 -10.06
CA PRO A 139 -12.08 10.78 -9.83
C PRO A 139 -11.73 9.43 -9.17
N SER A 140 -12.61 8.97 -8.28
CA SER A 140 -12.47 7.74 -7.47
C SER A 140 -12.42 6.45 -8.29
N LYS A 141 -13.09 6.44 -9.46
CA LYS A 141 -13.12 5.35 -10.44
C LYS A 141 -12.15 5.63 -11.61
N ARG A 142 -11.56 4.59 -12.19
CA ARG A 142 -10.76 4.70 -13.43
C ARG A 142 -11.69 5.08 -14.60
N GLY A 143 -11.35 6.14 -15.34
CA GLY A 143 -12.16 6.63 -16.47
C GLY A 143 -13.43 7.40 -16.07
N GLY A 144 -13.60 7.77 -14.80
CA GLY A 144 -14.71 8.64 -14.38
C GLY A 144 -14.57 10.06 -14.91
N ILE A 145 -15.70 10.73 -15.17
CA ILE A 145 -15.75 12.14 -15.57
C ILE A 145 -15.24 12.99 -14.40
N SER A 146 -14.21 13.80 -14.63
CA SER A 146 -13.58 14.67 -13.63
C SER A 146 -14.30 16.01 -13.43
N SER A 147 -15.31 16.32 -14.24
CA SER A 147 -16.05 17.58 -14.21
C SER A 147 -17.47 17.37 -13.73
N ILE A 148 -17.71 17.58 -12.45
CA ILE A 148 -19.04 18.04 -12.02
C ILE A 148 -19.03 19.54 -12.29
N ASN A 149 -19.53 19.93 -13.45
CA ASN A 149 -19.72 21.34 -13.80
C ASN A 149 -20.64 22.02 -12.77
N GLU A 150 -20.32 23.27 -12.50
CA GLU A 150 -20.71 24.16 -11.39
C GLU A 150 -22.22 24.52 -11.27
N ASN A 151 -23.15 23.61 -11.56
CA ASN A 151 -24.59 23.87 -11.44
C ASN A 151 -25.27 23.19 -10.24
N ILE A 152 -24.51 22.76 -9.22
CA ILE A 152 -25.05 22.19 -7.96
C ILE A 152 -25.31 23.29 -6.93
N THR A 153 -26.03 24.34 -7.33
CA THR A 153 -26.58 25.33 -6.39
C THR A 153 -28.11 25.33 -6.40
N VAL A 154 -28.75 24.64 -7.36
CA VAL A 154 -30.22 24.65 -7.53
C VAL A 154 -30.90 23.38 -7.00
N ILE A 155 -30.16 22.31 -6.66
CA ILE A 155 -30.75 21.00 -6.28
C ILE A 155 -30.70 20.77 -4.76
N ILE A 156 -30.99 21.80 -3.97
CA ILE A 156 -31.08 21.70 -2.51
C ILE A 156 -32.52 21.35 -2.05
N TYR A 157 -33.51 21.30 -2.96
CA TYR A 157 -34.90 20.95 -2.59
C TYR A 157 -35.38 19.54 -3.01
N SER A 158 -34.59 18.77 -3.77
CA SER A 158 -34.94 17.38 -4.17
C SER A 158 -34.29 16.30 -3.27
N ILE A 159 -33.78 16.71 -2.10
CA ILE A 159 -32.70 16.05 -1.35
C ILE A 159 -32.98 14.59 -0.93
N ILE A 160 -34.22 14.19 -0.64
CA ILE A 160 -34.47 12.85 -0.09
C ILE A 160 -34.46 11.77 -1.20
N ILE A 161 -35.21 11.98 -2.29
CA ILE A 161 -35.26 11.02 -3.42
C ILE A 161 -33.93 11.03 -4.20
N LEU A 162 -33.31 12.21 -4.35
CA LEU A 162 -32.01 12.31 -4.99
C LEU A 162 -30.92 11.64 -4.15
N SER A 163 -30.96 11.67 -2.82
CA SER A 163 -29.95 10.99 -2.00
C SER A 163 -29.94 9.47 -2.21
N TYR A 164 -31.11 8.86 -2.42
CA TYR A 164 -31.24 7.42 -2.64
C TYR A 164 -30.78 7.03 -4.05
N LEU A 165 -31.24 7.76 -5.08
CA LEU A 165 -30.81 7.56 -6.47
C LEU A 165 -29.33 7.90 -6.67
N PHE A 166 -28.79 8.89 -5.96
CA PHE A 166 -27.38 9.27 -5.99
C PHE A 166 -26.50 8.28 -5.22
N LYS A 167 -26.98 7.72 -4.10
CA LYS A 167 -26.35 6.57 -3.43
C LYS A 167 -26.25 5.37 -4.37
N ILE A 168 -27.34 5.03 -5.06
CA ILE A 168 -27.36 3.93 -6.04
C ILE A 168 -26.45 4.24 -7.24
N TYR A 169 -26.45 5.47 -7.75
CA TYR A 169 -25.59 5.90 -8.87
C TYR A 169 -24.09 5.86 -8.50
N LEU A 170 -23.71 6.31 -7.30
CA LEU A 170 -22.34 6.29 -6.82
C LEU A 170 -21.85 4.89 -6.41
N ARG A 171 -22.73 4.05 -5.87
CA ARG A 171 -22.45 2.68 -5.41
C ARG A 171 -22.51 1.65 -6.55
N GLY A 172 -23.39 1.85 -7.52
CA GLY A 172 -23.91 0.79 -8.40
C GLY A 172 -24.74 -0.25 -7.64
N ASP A 173 -25.55 -1.04 -8.34
CA ASP A 173 -26.39 -2.09 -7.71
C ASP A 173 -25.56 -3.13 -6.95
N THR A 174 -24.30 -3.33 -7.36
CA THR A 174 -23.29 -4.11 -6.63
C THR A 174 -21.94 -3.37 -6.64
N PRO A 175 -21.48 -2.82 -5.50
CA PRO A 175 -20.24 -2.06 -5.48
C PRO A 175 -19.04 -2.97 -5.74
N LYS A 176 -18.44 -2.87 -6.92
CA LYS A 176 -17.21 -3.60 -7.27
C LYS A 176 -16.02 -2.92 -6.61
N LEU A 177 -15.79 -3.22 -5.34
CA LEU A 177 -14.83 -2.48 -4.50
C LEU A 177 -13.43 -2.48 -5.09
N LEU A 178 -12.95 -3.63 -5.56
CA LEU A 178 -11.62 -3.80 -6.13
C LEU A 178 -11.44 -3.14 -7.52
N ASN A 179 -12.52 -2.69 -8.17
CA ASN A 179 -12.43 -1.97 -9.45
C ASN A 179 -12.13 -0.47 -9.27
N ASN A 180 -12.18 0.03 -8.04
CA ASN A 180 -11.85 1.41 -7.72
C ASN A 180 -10.34 1.63 -7.61
N ARG A 181 -9.90 2.89 -7.52
CA ARG A 181 -8.49 3.21 -7.25
C ARG A 181 -8.11 2.75 -5.84
N ALA A 182 -6.86 2.32 -5.66
CA ALA A 182 -6.35 1.79 -4.40
C ALA A 182 -6.62 2.70 -3.18
N ILE A 183 -6.41 4.02 -3.32
CA ILE A 183 -6.70 5.00 -2.27
C ILE A 183 -8.19 4.99 -1.86
N THR A 184 -9.09 4.84 -2.83
CA THR A 184 -10.54 4.76 -2.54
C THR A 184 -10.84 3.50 -1.74
N VAL A 185 -10.28 2.35 -2.15
CA VAL A 185 -10.48 1.06 -1.46
C VAL A 185 -9.93 1.11 -0.03
N GLU A 186 -8.73 1.66 0.14
CA GLU A 186 -8.08 1.86 1.44
C GLU A 186 -8.92 2.75 2.36
N ARG A 187 -9.44 3.86 1.84
CA ARG A 187 -10.31 4.75 2.62
C ARG A 187 -11.63 4.09 2.99
N VAL A 188 -12.28 3.38 2.07
CA VAL A 188 -13.51 2.63 2.39
C VAL A 188 -13.23 1.61 3.49
N SER A 189 -12.12 0.88 3.39
CA SER A 189 -11.69 -0.09 4.40
C SER A 189 -11.43 0.55 5.77
N ALA A 190 -10.75 1.69 5.82
CA ALA A 190 -10.44 2.39 7.06
C ALA A 190 -11.69 3.05 7.68
N HIS A 191 -12.53 3.71 6.87
CA HIS A 191 -13.72 4.39 7.36
C HIS A 191 -14.86 3.43 7.71
N SER A 192 -14.83 2.19 7.23
CA SER A 192 -15.71 1.12 7.73
C SER A 192 -15.19 0.47 9.00
N GLY A 193 -14.10 0.96 9.61
CA GLY A 193 -13.50 0.37 10.81
C GLY A 193 -12.83 -0.99 10.59
N THR A 194 -12.83 -1.53 9.37
CA THR A 194 -12.31 -2.89 9.12
C THR A 194 -10.80 -2.93 8.98
N HIS A 195 -10.20 -2.07 8.16
CA HIS A 195 -8.80 -2.19 7.73
C HIS A 195 -8.45 -3.52 7.01
N PHE A 196 -9.44 -4.21 6.43
CA PHE A 196 -9.30 -5.56 5.86
C PHE A 196 -8.15 -5.72 4.85
N LEU A 197 -7.78 -4.68 4.08
CA LEU A 197 -6.71 -4.79 3.07
C LEU A 197 -5.36 -5.23 3.65
N ASN A 198 -5.10 -4.96 4.93
CA ASN A 198 -3.81 -5.22 5.56
C ASN A 198 -3.69 -6.63 6.16
N TYR A 199 -4.80 -7.36 6.28
CA TYR A 199 -4.82 -8.69 6.91
C TYR A 199 -5.68 -9.72 6.17
N LEU A 200 -6.36 -9.33 5.08
CA LEU A 200 -7.11 -10.26 4.23
C LEU A 200 -6.17 -11.35 3.72
N SER A 201 -6.61 -12.60 3.85
CA SER A 201 -5.87 -13.81 3.46
C SER A 201 -4.55 -14.05 4.22
N VAL A 202 -4.18 -13.22 5.18
CA VAL A 202 -2.96 -13.44 5.98
C VAL A 202 -3.12 -14.70 6.82
N SER A 203 -4.25 -14.87 7.52
CA SER A 203 -4.48 -16.09 8.32
C SER A 203 -4.43 -17.36 7.47
N GLU A 204 -5.02 -17.36 6.27
CA GLU A 204 -4.96 -18.51 5.34
C GLU A 204 -3.52 -18.80 4.90
N GLY A 205 -2.75 -17.77 4.53
CA GLY A 205 -1.35 -17.93 4.16
C GLY A 205 -0.44 -18.35 5.32
N LEU A 206 -0.79 -18.00 6.56
CA LEU A 206 -0.04 -18.47 7.74
C LEU A 206 -0.37 -19.92 8.09
N LYS A 207 -1.61 -20.38 7.89
CA LYS A 207 -2.00 -21.78 8.11
C LYS A 207 -1.27 -22.74 7.17
N SER A 208 -0.89 -22.30 5.97
CA SER A 208 -0.11 -23.11 5.03
C SER A 208 1.37 -23.24 5.40
N LEU A 209 1.85 -22.48 6.39
CA LEU A 209 3.25 -22.49 6.82
C LEU A 209 3.39 -23.24 8.15
N ASN A 210 4.52 -23.93 8.34
CA ASN A 210 4.86 -24.52 9.64
C ASN A 210 5.21 -23.40 10.64
N TYR A 211 4.74 -23.53 11.89
CA TYR A 211 5.02 -22.56 12.95
C TYR A 211 6.52 -22.37 13.19
N ASP A 212 7.30 -23.46 13.22
CA ASP A 212 8.72 -23.40 13.52
C ASP A 212 9.48 -22.59 12.44
N GLU A 213 9.17 -22.83 11.17
CA GLU A 213 9.73 -22.07 10.05
C GLU A 213 9.31 -20.60 10.12
N LEU A 214 8.06 -20.32 10.47
CA LEU A 214 7.54 -18.97 10.59
C LEU A 214 8.20 -18.21 11.76
N HIS A 215 8.44 -18.88 12.88
CA HIS A 215 9.08 -18.32 14.06
C HIS A 215 10.51 -17.90 13.74
N ASP A 216 11.29 -18.79 13.12
CA ASP A 216 12.65 -18.49 12.68
C ASP A 216 12.66 -17.36 11.64
N MET A 217 11.72 -17.37 10.68
CA MET A 217 11.55 -16.29 9.72
C MET A 217 11.24 -14.96 10.40
N TYR A 218 10.41 -14.93 11.44
CA TYR A 218 10.14 -13.72 12.20
C TYR A 218 11.43 -13.22 12.87
N HIS A 219 12.21 -14.08 13.52
CA HIS A 219 13.43 -13.62 14.21
C HIS A 219 14.57 -13.24 13.25
N CYS A 220 14.67 -13.90 12.10
CA CYS A 220 15.77 -13.70 11.16
C CYS A 220 15.45 -12.69 10.05
N SER A 221 14.21 -12.65 9.56
CA SER A 221 13.78 -11.78 8.45
C SER A 221 13.07 -10.53 8.95
N LYS A 222 13.73 -9.39 8.78
CA LYS A 222 13.17 -8.07 9.09
C LYS A 222 11.84 -7.82 8.37
N SER A 223 11.73 -8.23 7.12
CA SER A 223 10.50 -8.02 6.33
C SER A 223 9.35 -8.90 6.76
N CYS A 224 9.64 -10.12 7.24
CA CYS A 224 8.62 -10.93 7.91
C CYS A 224 8.12 -10.22 9.17
N ARG A 225 9.01 -9.69 10.01
CA ARG A 225 8.60 -8.92 11.20
C ARG A 225 7.76 -7.71 10.88
N ASP A 226 8.21 -6.90 9.92
CA ASP A 226 7.54 -5.64 9.59
C ASP A 226 6.17 -5.91 8.95
N PHE A 227 6.05 -6.94 8.10
CA PHE A 227 4.77 -7.45 7.62
C PHE A 227 3.85 -7.86 8.77
N MET A 228 4.30 -8.74 9.66
CA MET A 228 3.51 -9.23 10.80
C MET A 228 3.08 -8.10 11.74
N ARG A 229 4.00 -7.16 12.03
CA ARG A 229 3.71 -5.97 12.86
C ARG A 229 2.72 -5.03 12.19
N ASN A 230 2.78 -4.89 10.86
CA ASN A 230 1.81 -4.11 10.12
C ASN A 230 0.41 -4.74 10.21
N THR A 231 0.31 -6.05 10.00
CA THR A 231 -0.93 -6.79 10.16
C THR A 231 -1.48 -6.63 11.58
N ALA A 232 -0.64 -6.82 12.60
CA ALA A 232 -1.04 -6.64 14.01
C ALA A 232 -1.51 -5.21 14.32
N LEU A 233 -0.80 -4.19 13.85
CA LEU A 233 -1.22 -2.79 14.05
C LEU A 233 -2.56 -2.50 13.36
N SER A 234 -2.78 -3.06 12.17
CA SER A 234 -4.05 -2.90 11.47
C SER A 234 -5.20 -3.56 12.24
N LEU A 235 -4.98 -4.75 12.80
CA LEU A 235 -5.94 -5.42 13.67
C LEU A 235 -6.23 -4.63 14.96
N HIS A 236 -5.23 -3.95 15.53
CA HIS A 236 -5.45 -3.06 16.67
C HIS A 236 -6.24 -1.80 16.33
N MET A 237 -6.21 -1.36 15.07
CA MET A 237 -7.03 -0.23 14.59
C MET A 237 -8.44 -0.69 14.18
N THR A 238 -8.65 -1.99 13.99
CA THR A 238 -9.96 -2.53 13.62
C THR A 238 -10.93 -2.41 14.79
N ASP A 239 -12.08 -1.80 14.51
CA ASP A 239 -13.22 -1.74 15.43
C ASP A 239 -14.35 -2.58 14.83
N PHE A 240 -14.55 -3.77 15.39
CA PHE A 240 -15.55 -4.72 14.87
C PHE A 240 -16.98 -4.27 15.14
N ASP A 241 -17.22 -3.47 16.19
CA ASP A 241 -18.55 -2.96 16.51
C ASP A 241 -18.96 -1.92 15.46
N ILE A 242 -18.06 -0.99 15.13
CA ILE A 242 -18.27 -0.03 14.03
C ILE A 242 -18.34 -0.75 12.69
N ALA A 243 -17.51 -1.76 12.45
CA ALA A 243 -17.52 -2.51 11.20
C ALA A 243 -18.87 -3.20 10.96
N TRP A 244 -19.46 -3.82 11.97
CA TRP A 244 -20.80 -4.40 11.87
C TRP A 244 -21.89 -3.37 11.60
N LEU A 245 -21.84 -2.22 12.27
CA LEU A 245 -22.81 -1.16 12.02
C LEU A 245 -22.70 -0.53 10.62
N THR A 246 -21.51 -0.58 10.01
CA THR A 246 -21.25 0.08 8.72
C THR A 246 -21.26 -0.87 7.53
N MET A 247 -21.24 -2.19 7.74
CA MET A 247 -21.21 -3.19 6.66
C MET A 247 -22.51 -3.98 6.51
N ILE A 248 -23.26 -4.20 7.60
CA ILE A 248 -24.56 -4.87 7.61
C ILE A 248 -25.67 -3.83 7.59
#